data_AF-A0A2E4SZU8-F1
#
_entry.id   AF-A0A2E4SZU8-F1
#
_cell.length_a   1.000
_cell.length_b   1.000
_cell.length_c   1.000
_cell.angle_alpha   90.00
_cell.angle_beta   90.00
_cell.angle_gamma   90.00
#
_symmetry.space_group_name_H-M   'P 1'
#
loop_
_entity.id
_entity.type
_entity.pdbx_description
1 polymer ?
#
loop_
_entity_poly.entity_id
_entity_poly.type
_entity_poly.pdbx_seq_one_letter_code
_entity_poly.pdbx_strand_id
1 'polypeptide(L)' 'MKQSVIKEMATNELEDLLDTEKARLEKMKVNHLVSPLENPKQITFTRKTIARINTELRARELNEAQN' A
#
# COMPACT_ATOMS: atom_id res chain seq x y z
N MET A 1 -3.30 7.34 0.81
CA MET A 1 -3.16 8.07 -0.47
C MET A 1 -4.47 8.11 -1.23
N LYS A 2 -4.70 9.11 -2.10
CA LYS A 2 -5.86 9.14 -3.01
C LYS A 2 -5.58 8.25 -4.23
N GLN A 3 -6.62 7.67 -4.83
CA GLN A 3 -6.48 6.77 -5.98
C GLN A 3 -5.87 7.48 -7.20
N SER A 4 -6.13 8.77 -7.38
CA SER A 4 -5.58 9.56 -8.49
C SER A 4 -4.05 9.52 -8.52
N VAL A 5 -3.40 9.69 -7.37
CA VAL A 5 -1.95 9.65 -7.23
C VAL A 5 -1.39 8.28 -7.59
N ILE A 6 -2.08 7.20 -7.21
CA ILE A 6 -1.65 5.82 -7.49
C ILE A 6 -1.73 5.51 -9.00
N LYS A 7 -2.70 6.09 -9.71
CA LYS A 7 -2.83 5.93 -11.17
C LYS A 7 -1.76 6.66 -11.97
N GLU A 8 -1.30 7.81 -11.47
CA GLU A 8 -0.29 8.64 -12.12
C GLU A 8 1.14 8.09 -11.99
N MET A 9 1.38 7.15 -11.06
CA MET A 9 2.69 6.53 -10.83
C MET A 9 3.01 5.39 -11.81
N ALA A 10 4.31 5.22 -12.09
CA ALA A 10 4.80 4.14 -12.92
C ALA A 10 4.72 2.77 -12.19
N THR A 11 4.65 1.67 -12.94
CA THR A 11 4.48 0.31 -12.37
C THR A 11 5.63 -0.08 -11.43
N ASN A 12 6.85 0.19 -11.85
CA ASN A 12 8.07 0.01 -11.04
C ASN A 12 8.03 0.81 -9.73
N GLU A 13 7.62 2.08 -9.78
CA GLU A 13 7.52 2.91 -8.58
C GLU A 13 6.43 2.42 -7.61
N LEU A 14 5.35 1.82 -8.14
CA LEU A 14 4.29 1.23 -7.33
C LEU A 14 4.75 -0.03 -6.59
N GLU A 15 5.61 -0.84 -7.20
CA GLU A 15 6.20 -2.03 -6.57
C GLU A 15 7.15 -1.64 -5.44
N ASP A 16 8.04 -0.68 -5.67
CA ASP A 16 8.96 -0.17 -4.64
C ASP A 16 8.19 0.45 -3.46
N LEU A 17 7.14 1.21 -3.76
CA LEU A 17 6.28 1.81 -2.75
C LEU A 17 5.50 0.74 -1.97
N LEU A 18 5.04 -0.32 -2.65
CA LEU A 18 4.33 -1.42 -2.02
C LEU A 18 5.19 -2.08 -0.95
N ASP A 19 6.44 -2.37 -1.26
CA ASP A 19 7.35 -3.03 -0.32
C ASP A 19 7.74 -2.12 0.85
N THR A 20 7.94 -0.83 0.57
CA THR A 20 8.14 0.18 1.60
C THR A 20 6.94 0.27 2.57
N GLU A 21 5.71 0.31 2.04
CA GLU A 21 4.50 0.39 2.86
C GLU A 21 4.21 -0.91 3.63
N LYS A 22 4.57 -2.09 3.08
CA LYS A 22 4.51 -3.37 3.81
C LYS A 22 5.47 -3.38 5.00
N ALA A 23 6.73 -3.01 4.78
CA ALA A 23 7.72 -2.92 5.85
C ALA A 23 7.29 -1.92 6.94
N ARG A 24 6.72 -0.79 6.52
CA ARG A 24 6.13 0.21 7.43
C ARG A 24 4.98 -0.39 8.25
N LEU A 25 4.07 -1.13 7.63
CA LEU A 25 2.95 -1.78 8.33
C LEU A 25 3.44 -2.78 9.37
N GLU A 26 4.46 -3.58 9.03
CA GLU A 26 5.04 -4.57 9.93
C GLU A 26 5.68 -3.89 11.15
N LYS A 27 6.51 -2.86 10.91
CA LYS A 27 7.09 -2.04 11.97
C LYS A 27 6.02 -1.42 12.87
N MET A 28 4.94 -0.89 12.29
CA MET A 28 3.82 -0.34 13.07
C MET A 28 3.11 -1.40 13.91
N LYS A 29 2.95 -2.63 13.42
CA LYS A 29 2.36 -3.72 14.20
C LYS A 29 3.24 -4.10 15.39
N VAL A 30 4.55 -4.29 15.16
CA VAL A 30 5.51 -4.61 16.21
C VAL A 30 5.54 -3.49 17.25
N ASN A 31 5.62 -2.24 16.81
CA ASN A 31 5.59 -1.09 17.72
C ASN A 31 4.29 -1.04 18.51
N HIS A 32 3.13 -1.32 17.91
CA HIS A 32 1.84 -1.32 18.59
C HIS A 32 1.71 -2.40 19.66
N LEU A 33 2.34 -3.56 19.43
CA LEU A 33 2.39 -4.66 20.38
C LEU A 33 3.25 -4.31 21.61
N VAL A 34 4.37 -3.62 21.39
CA VAL A 34 5.30 -3.22 22.46
C VAL A 34 4.79 -2.01 23.23
N SER A 35 4.19 -1.04 22.54
CA SER A 35 3.60 0.16 23.13
C SER A 35 2.31 0.52 22.39
N PRO A 36 1.21 0.82 23.10
CA PRO A 36 0.01 1.34 22.45
C PRO A 36 0.35 2.55 21.58
N LEU A 37 -0.06 2.51 20.32
CA LEU A 37 0.13 3.63 19.40
C LEU A 37 -0.84 4.75 19.78
N GLU A 38 -0.40 6.01 19.71
CA GLU A 38 -1.27 7.18 19.89
C GLU A 38 -2.46 7.18 18.92
N ASN A 39 -2.28 6.61 17.71
CA ASN A 39 -3.35 6.54 16.72
C ASN A 39 -3.38 5.19 15.98
N PRO A 40 -4.16 4.21 16.49
CA PRO A 40 -4.36 2.92 15.84
C PRO A 40 -4.98 3.00 14.44
N LYS A 41 -5.67 4.10 14.10
CA LYS A 41 -6.26 4.28 12.76
C LYS A 41 -5.20 4.37 11.67
N GLN A 42 -3.96 4.76 12.00
CA GLN A 42 -2.87 4.79 11.02
C GLN A 42 -2.60 3.40 10.43
N ILE A 43 -2.68 2.33 11.23
CA ILE A 43 -2.55 0.95 10.74
C ILE A 43 -3.61 0.68 9.67
N THR A 44 -4.86 1.07 9.94
CA THR A 44 -5.96 0.86 8.99
C THR A 44 -5.76 1.66 7.69
N PHE A 45 -5.21 2.87 7.77
CA PHE A 45 -4.92 3.71 6.60
C PHE A 45 -3.79 3.14 5.74
N THR A 46 -2.71 2.66 6.37
CA THR A 46 -1.61 1.98 5.65
C THR A 46 -2.11 0.71 4.97
N ARG A 47 -2.92 -0.12 5.64
CA ARG A 47 -3.55 -1.30 4.99
C ARG A 47 -4.39 -0.93 3.77
N LYS A 48 -5.19 0.14 3.87
CA LYS A 48 -6.00 0.62 2.74
C LYS A 48 -5.14 1.13 1.57
N THR A 49 -3.98 1.70 1.87
CA THR A 49 -3.04 2.19 0.84
C THR A 49 -2.40 1.02 0.11
N ILE A 50 -1.91 0.01 0.83
CA ILE A 50 -1.39 -1.25 0.25
C ILE A 50 -2.44 -1.91 -0.65
N ALA A 51 -3.69 -2.04 -0.17
CA ALA A 51 -4.76 -2.65 -0.95
C ALA A 51 -5.01 -1.92 -2.28
N ARG A 52 -5.01 -0.58 -2.27
CA ARG A 52 -5.19 0.23 -3.49
C ARG A 52 -4.06 0.04 -4.50
N ILE A 53 -2.81 -0.05 -4.02
CA ILE A 53 -1.65 -0.31 -4.89
C ILE A 53 -1.78 -1.69 -5.54
N ASN A 54 -2.08 -2.74 -4.76
CA ASN A 54 -2.30 -4.09 -5.29
C ASN A 54 -3.44 -4.15 -6.30
N THR A 55 -4.55 -3.42 -6.05
CA THR A 55 -5.67 -3.36 -7.01
C THR A 55 -5.26 -2.72 -8.32
N GLU A 56 -4.46 -1.65 -8.29
CA GLU A 56 -3.96 -1.00 -9.50
C GLU A 56 -3.00 -1.90 -10.28
N LEU A 57 -2.03 -2.55 -9.61
CA LEU A 57 -1.12 -3.50 -10.24
C LEU A 57 -1.91 -4.62 -10.93
N ARG A 58 -2.89 -5.21 -10.23
CA ARG A 58 -3.73 -6.25 -10.81
C ARG A 58 -4.58 -5.75 -11.98
N ALA A 59 -5.08 -4.51 -11.92
CA ALA A 59 -5.83 -3.93 -13.03
C ALA A 59 -4.95 -3.74 -14.28
N ARG A 60 -3.68 -3.35 -14.09
CA ARG A 60 -2.70 -3.24 -15.19
C ARG A 60 -2.39 -4.59 -15.82
N GLU A 61 -2.10 -5.61 -15.00
CA GLU A 61 -1.89 -6.99 -15.48
C GLU A 61 -3.07 -7.53 -16.30
N LEU A 62 -4.31 -7.27 -15.85
CA LEU A 62 -5.51 -7.71 -16.56
C LEU A 62 -5.71 -6.96 -17.89
N ASN A 63 -5.35 -5.67 -17.95
CA ASN A 63 -5.40 -4.91 -19.20
C ASN A 63 -4.32 -5.36 -20.20
N GLU A 64 -3.13 -5.74 -19.72
CA GLU A 64 -2.09 -6.34 -20.57
C GLU A 64 -2.52 -7.71 -21.12
N ALA A 65 -3.17 -8.54 -20.30
CA ALA A 65 -3.65 -9.86 -20.72
C ALA A 65 -4.88 -9.84 -21.65
N GLN A 66 -5.57 -8.71 -21.77
CA GLN A 66 -6.73 -8.52 -22.66
C GLN A 66 -6.33 -8.00 -24.05
N ASN A 67 -5.08 -7.58 -24.24
CA ASN A 67 -4.50 -7.16 -25.53
C ASN A 67 -3.63 -8.26 -26.14
#